data_AF-A0A1G5Q7L4-F1
#
_entry.id   AF-A0A1G5Q7L4-F1
#
_cell.length_a   1.000
_cell.length_b   1.000
_cell.length_c   1.000
_cell.angle_alpha   90.00
_cell.angle_beta   90.00
_cell.angle_gamma   90.00
#
_symmetry.space_group_name_H-M   'P 1'
#
loop_
_entity.id
_entity.type
_entity.pdbx_description
1 polymer ?
#
loop_
_entity_poly.entity_id
_entity_poly.type
_entity_poly.pdbx_seq_one_letter_code
_entity_poly.pdbx_strand_id
1 'polypeptide(L)'
;MPIKLVHIGQGLDLRQELVRGNVETITGRGWHVFLNDEAKFIPLPLNPRAEVLIREAGIPVEDTINGDAVFLGHGSDGDDASVPGHLLIKAERLFGTPLAA
;
A
#
# COMPACT_ATOMS: atom_id res chain seq x y z
N MET A 1 4.89 -36.38 -7.06
CA MET A 1 4.86 -34.92 -6.88
C MET A 1 3.66 -34.38 -7.64
N PRO A 2 2.60 -33.89 -6.97
CA PRO A 2 1.41 -33.40 -7.67
C PRO A 2 1.69 -32.06 -8.37
N ILE A 3 1.06 -31.87 -9.54
CA ILE A 3 1.11 -30.64 -10.34
C ILE A 3 0.21 -29.60 -9.68
N LYS A 4 0.73 -28.39 -9.47
CA LYS A 4 0.00 -27.25 -8.91
C LYS A 4 -0.43 -26.34 -10.05
N LEU A 5 -1.73 -26.27 -10.32
CA LEU A 5 -2.29 -25.28 -11.25
C LEU A 5 -2.42 -23.95 -10.49
N VAL A 6 -1.73 -22.91 -10.94
CA VAL A 6 -1.83 -21.57 -10.36
C VAL A 6 -2.44 -20.65 -11.40
N HIS A 7 -3.61 -20.11 -11.09
CA HIS A 7 -4.17 -18.98 -11.82
C HIS A 7 -3.51 -17.73 -11.24
N ILE A 8 -2.53 -17.18 -11.97
CA ILE A 8 -1.93 -15.89 -11.62
C ILE A 8 -2.99 -14.85 -11.97
N GLY A 9 -3.81 -14.52 -10.97
CA GLY A 9 -4.88 -13.55 -11.09
C GLY A 9 -4.28 -12.21 -11.52
N GLN A 10 -4.96 -11.54 -12.45
CA GLN A 10 -4.56 -10.25 -13.05
C GLN A 10 -4.30 -9.12 -12.04
N GLY A 11 -4.51 -9.35 -10.73
CA GLY A 11 -4.20 -8.42 -9.67
C GLY A 11 -2.74 -8.44 -9.18
N LEU A 12 -2.04 -9.58 -9.17
CA LEU A 12 -0.68 -9.62 -8.59
C LEU A 12 0.34 -8.87 -9.47
N ASP A 13 0.31 -9.12 -10.78
CA ASP A 13 1.22 -8.46 -11.74
C ASP A 13 1.01 -6.94 -11.71
N LEU A 14 -0.25 -6.48 -11.67
CA LEU A 14 -0.59 -5.07 -11.55
C LEU A 14 -0.07 -4.47 -10.22
N ARG A 15 -0.24 -5.18 -9.09
CA ARG A 15 0.26 -4.72 -7.79
C ARG A 15 1.78 -4.63 -7.77
N GLN A 16 2.48 -5.60 -8.36
CA GLN A 16 3.93 -5.60 -8.49
C GLN A 16 4.41 -4.46 -9.40
N GLU A 17 3.68 -4.15 -10.47
CA GLU A 17 3.96 -2.99 -11.32
C GLU A 17 3.80 -1.68 -10.55
N LEU A 18 2.72 -1.54 -9.78
CA LEU A 18 2.42 -0.35 -8.98
C LEU A 18 3.50 -0.01 -7.94
N VAL A 19 4.08 -1.02 -7.28
CA VAL A 19 5.15 -0.81 -6.29
C VAL A 19 6.56 -1.05 -6.86
N ARG A 20 6.65 -1.43 -8.14
CA ARG A 20 7.89 -1.73 -8.88
C ARG A 20 8.74 -2.82 -8.24
N GLY A 21 8.10 -3.91 -7.80
CA GLY A 21 8.78 -5.05 -7.17
C GLY A 21 7.81 -5.99 -6.47
N ASN A 22 8.35 -6.92 -5.69
CA ASN A 22 7.52 -7.79 -4.84
C ASN A 22 6.69 -6.99 -3.84
N VAL A 23 5.45 -7.43 -3.63
CA VAL A 23 4.46 -6.70 -2.84
C VAL A 23 4.46 -7.19 -1.40
N GLU A 24 4.66 -6.27 -0.47
CA GLU A 24 4.27 -6.42 0.94
C GLU A 24 3.00 -5.60 1.20
N THR A 25 2.18 -6.03 2.18
CA THR A 25 0.96 -5.34 2.56
C THR A 25 0.96 -4.99 4.04
N ILE A 26 0.74 -3.72 4.37
CA ILE A 26 0.37 -3.29 5.73
C ILE A 26 -1.14 -3.07 5.78
N THR A 27 -1.80 -3.69 6.75
CA THR A 27 -3.26 -3.66 6.88
C THR A 27 -3.69 -2.77 8.05
N GLY A 28 -4.63 -1.87 7.78
CA GLY A 28 -5.28 -1.03 8.79
C GLY A 28 -6.79 -1.25 8.85
N ARG A 29 -7.50 -0.38 9.58
CA ARG A 29 -8.96 -0.50 9.76
C ARG A 29 -9.71 -0.05 8.50
N GLY A 30 -10.04 -1.00 7.63
CA GLY A 30 -10.80 -0.76 6.40
C GLY A 30 -9.96 -0.28 5.21
N TRP A 31 -8.64 -0.30 5.36
CA TRP A 31 -7.67 0.06 4.32
C TRP A 31 -6.44 -0.83 4.41
N HIS A 32 -5.68 -0.91 3.33
CA HIS A 32 -4.34 -1.48 3.29
C HIS A 32 -3.44 -0.63 2.38
N VAL A 33 -2.14 -0.84 2.49
CA VAL A 33 -1.14 -0.22 1.63
C VAL A 33 -0.21 -1.27 1.06
N PHE A 34 -0.01 -1.23 -0.26
CA PHE A 34 1.01 -2.01 -0.93
C PHE A 34 2.34 -1.25 -0.93
N LEU A 35 3.40 -1.98 -0.58
CA LEU A 35 4.78 -1.51 -0.53
C LEU A 35 5.67 -2.49 -1.30
N ASN A 36 6.84 -2.00 -1.70
CA ASN A 36 7.88 -2.85 -2.28
C ASN A 36 8.66 -3.58 -1.17
N ASP A 37 8.49 -4.90 -1.06
CA ASP A 37 9.18 -5.74 -0.07
C ASP A 37 10.70 -5.79 -0.30
N GLU A 38 11.14 -5.56 -1.54
CA GLU A 38 12.56 -5.56 -1.90
C GLU A 38 13.30 -4.35 -1.32
N ALA A 39 12.58 -3.32 -0.85
CA ALA A 39 13.16 -2.13 -0.23
C ALA A 39 13.95 -2.44 1.06
N LYS A 40 13.76 -3.62 1.65
CA LYS A 40 14.55 -4.15 2.77
C LYS A 40 15.97 -4.56 2.36
N PHE A 41 16.17 -4.87 1.09
CA PHE A 41 17.42 -5.40 0.55
C PHE A 41 18.05 -4.46 -0.48
N ILE A 42 17.25 -3.61 -1.12
CA ILE A 42 17.65 -2.67 -2.15
C ILE A 42 17.31 -1.26 -1.67
N PRO A 43 18.27 -0.32 -1.64
CA PRO A 43 17.98 1.04 -1.22
C PRO A 43 17.06 1.73 -2.24
N LEU A 44 15.80 1.94 -1.84
CA LEU A 44 14.83 2.78 -2.56
C LEU A 44 14.73 4.17 -1.90
N PRO A 45 14.25 5.19 -2.62
CA PRO A 45 14.05 6.53 -2.03
C PRO A 45 13.08 6.49 -0.84
N LEU A 46 13.37 7.29 0.19
CA LEU A 46 12.49 7.44 1.34
C LEU A 46 11.13 8.03 0.92
N ASN A 47 10.06 7.52 1.53
CA ASN A 47 8.70 8.00 1.36
C ASN A 47 8.11 8.50 2.69
N PRO A 48 8.56 9.67 3.18
CA PRO A 48 8.11 10.21 4.46
C PRO A 48 6.62 10.52 4.49
N ARG A 49 6.00 10.77 3.32
CA ARG A 49 4.55 11.00 3.22
C ARG A 49 3.77 9.72 3.52
N ALA A 50 4.19 8.59 2.94
CA ALA A 50 3.57 7.30 3.24
C ALA A 50 3.75 6.93 4.72
N GLU A 51 4.96 7.09 5.26
CA GLU A 51 5.24 6.83 6.66
C GLU A 51 4.32 7.64 7.60
N VAL A 52 4.25 8.96 7.41
CA VAL A 52 3.41 9.83 8.23
C VAL A 52 1.93 9.44 8.10
N LEU A 53 1.45 9.13 6.90
CA LEU A 53 0.05 8.75 6.72
C LEU A 53 -0.30 7.41 7.41
N ILE A 54 0.59 6.41 7.35
CA ILE A 54 0.41 5.11 8.03
C ILE A 54 0.37 5.31 9.55
N ARG A 55 1.33 6.08 10.10
CA ARG A 55 1.37 6.42 11.53
C ARG A 55 0.10 7.11 11.99
N GLU A 56 -0.31 8.15 11.26
CA GLU A 56 -1.51 8.92 11.57
C GLU A 56 -2.80 8.12 11.36
N ALA A 57 -2.78 7.09 10.51
CA ALA A 57 -3.88 6.16 10.34
C ALA A 57 -3.95 5.08 11.44
N GLY A 58 -3.06 5.15 12.44
CA GLY A 58 -3.12 4.34 13.66
C GLY A 58 -2.24 3.09 13.64
N ILE A 59 -1.36 2.95 12.65
CA ILE A 59 -0.40 1.84 12.58
C ILE A 59 0.98 2.35 12.98
N PRO A 60 1.59 1.85 14.07
CA PRO A 60 2.97 2.19 14.39
C PRO A 60 3.88 1.65 13.28
N VAL A 61 4.77 2.52 12.81
CA VAL A 61 5.78 2.17 11.81
C VAL A 61 7.11 2.08 12.53
N GLU A 62 7.73 0.90 12.57
CA GLU A 62 9.02 0.69 13.23
C GLU A 62 10.19 1.03 12.29
N ASP A 63 10.03 0.74 11.00
CA ASP A 63 11.03 0.97 9.94
C ASP A 63 10.67 2.12 9.01
N THR A 64 11.65 2.71 8.32
CA THR A 64 11.37 3.74 7.31
C THR A 64 10.61 3.16 6.12
N ILE A 65 9.58 3.87 5.65
CA ILE A 65 8.90 3.50 4.39
C ILE A 65 9.73 4.00 3.20
N ASN A 66 10.05 3.09 2.29
CA ASN A 66 10.85 3.34 1.10
C ASN A 66 10.07 2.95 -0.16
N GLY A 67 10.30 3.67 -1.25
CA GLY A 67 9.66 3.42 -2.54
C GLY A 67 8.21 3.91 -2.62
N ASP A 68 7.52 3.44 -3.67
CA ASP A 68 6.12 3.80 -3.91
C ASP A 68 5.20 3.09 -2.92
N ALA A 69 4.15 3.80 -2.48
CA ALA A 69 3.16 3.29 -1.54
C ALA A 69 1.76 3.53 -2.10
N VAL A 70 0.98 2.45 -2.24
CA VAL A 70 -0.36 2.50 -2.85
C VAL A 70 -1.41 2.13 -1.81
N PHE A 71 -2.18 3.13 -1.37
CA PHE A 71 -3.25 2.95 -0.39
C PHE A 71 -4.56 2.57 -1.09
N LEU A 72 -5.27 1.61 -0.54
CA LEU A 72 -6.54 1.09 -1.05
C LEU A 72 -7.50 0.78 0.11
N GLY A 73 -8.80 0.73 -0.18
CA GLY A 73 -9.81 0.24 0.75
C GLY A 73 -9.94 -1.28 0.73
N HIS A 74 -10.54 -1.85 1.78
CA HIS A 74 -11.00 -3.24 1.74
C HIS A 74 -12.33 -3.34 1.00
N GLY A 75 -12.35 -4.08 -0.09
CA GLY A 75 -13.56 -4.55 -0.77
C GLY A 75 -14.14 -5.81 -0.12
N SER A 76 -15.17 -6.35 -0.76
CA SER A 76 -15.77 -7.64 -0.39
C SER A 76 -14.78 -8.78 -0.65
N ASP A 77 -14.81 -9.82 0.18
CA ASP A 77 -14.05 -11.07 -0.03
C ASP A 77 -12.54 -10.92 -0.29
N GLY A 78 -11.94 -9.83 0.21
CA GLY A 78 -10.49 -9.57 0.08
C GLY A 78 -10.09 -8.82 -1.19
N ASP A 79 -11.05 -8.30 -1.94
CA ASP A 79 -10.79 -7.42 -3.09
C ASP A 79 -10.31 -6.02 -2.65
N ASP A 80 -9.71 -5.31 -3.62
CA ASP A 80 -9.31 -3.92 -3.45
C ASP A 80 -10.50 -2.99 -3.74
N ALA A 81 -10.66 -1.95 -2.93
CA ALA A 81 -11.69 -0.94 -3.10
C ALA A 81 -11.10 0.48 -3.09
N SER A 82 -11.95 1.47 -3.38
CA SER A 82 -11.57 2.88 -3.24
C SER A 82 -11.11 3.20 -1.82
N VAL A 83 -10.11 4.09 -1.72
CA VAL A 83 -9.57 4.54 -0.44
C VAL A 83 -10.67 5.10 0.46
N PRO A 84 -10.76 4.69 1.73
CA PRO A 84 -11.77 5.23 2.64
C PRO A 84 -11.63 6.75 2.81
N GLY A 85 -12.75 7.47 2.79
CA GLY A 85 -12.75 8.95 2.84
C GLY A 85 -12.05 9.54 4.07
N HIS A 86 -12.05 8.84 5.21
CA HIS A 86 -11.32 9.30 6.40
C HIS A 86 -9.79 9.35 6.18
N LEU A 87 -9.26 8.45 5.34
CA LEU A 87 -7.83 8.42 5.01
C LEU A 87 -7.48 9.53 4.01
N LEU A 88 -8.37 9.79 3.04
CA LEU A 88 -8.24 10.93 2.11
C LEU A 88 -8.22 12.26 2.87
N ILE A 89 -9.21 12.50 3.73
CA ILE A 89 -9.28 13.72 4.57
C ILE A 89 -8.00 13.89 5.40
N LYS A 90 -7.44 12.79 5.93
CA LYS A 90 -6.21 12.80 6.72
C LYS A 90 -5.01 13.17 5.85
N ALA A 91 -4.85 12.55 4.69
CA ALA A 91 -3.77 12.86 3.76
C ALA A 91 -3.86 14.30 3.22
N GLU A 92 -5.05 14.82 2.94
CA GLU A 92 -5.26 16.22 2.56
C GLU A 92 -4.85 17.18 3.68
N ARG A 93 -5.24 16.89 4.93
CA ARG A 93 -4.84 17.70 6.10
C ARG A 93 -3.33 17.70 6.34
N LEU A 94 -2.67 16.56 6.13
CA LEU A 94 -1.23 16.40 6.37
C LEU A 94 -0.39 17.03 5.26
N PHE A 95 -0.84 16.97 4.01
CA PHE A 95 -0.01 17.33 2.85
C PHE A 95 -0.51 18.54 2.06
N GLY A 96 -1.63 19.14 2.45
CA GLY A 96 -2.11 20.42 1.92
C GLY A 96 -2.40 20.46 0.42
N THR A 97 -2.58 19.29 -0.21
CA THR A 97 -2.90 19.18 -1.64
C THR A 97 -4.18 18.34 -1.79
N PRO A 98 -5.15 18.78 -2.61
CA PRO A 98 -6.29 17.94 -2.96
C PRO A 98 -5.78 16.65 -3.57
N LEU A 99 -6.20 15.50 -3.03
CA LEU A 99 -5.92 14.23 -3.66
C LEU A 99 -6.84 14.15 -4.87
N ALA A 100 -6.28 14.24 -6.08
CA ALA A 100 -7.06 14.24 -7.31
C ALA A 100 -8.00 13.02 -7.35
N ALA A 101 -9.27 13.31 -7.58
CA ALA A 101 -10.35 12.34 -7.75
C ALA A 101 -10.35 11.72 -9.15
#